data_AF-A0A7W1D5H1-F1
#
_entry.id   AF-A0A7W1D5H1-F1
#
_cell.length_a   1.000
_cell.length_b   1.000
_cell.length_c   1.000
_cell.angle_alpha   90.00
_cell.angle_beta   90.00
_cell.angle_gamma   90.00
#
_symmetry.space_group_name_H-M   'P 1'
#
loop_
_entity.id
_entity.type
_entity.pdbx_description
1 polymer ?
#
loop_
_entity_poly.entity_id
_entity_poly.type
_entity_poly.pdbx_seq_one_letter_code
_entity_poly.pdbx_strand_id
1 'polypeptide(L)'
;MRAAGWASRGLRTPARNALLADAVPMSVYGRAYGFQRAMDNLGAIAGPLLAIALVSVLSVRTAILLSVVPGLLAVVAMAYAVAHIPRSEKRHPQLKLQFRVAFSGIKPLFLSIGAFEVGNVAATLLILRATELLDQRWPTTTATTTALVLYVGYNIAATTASFIGGRWLDARSAGSVLRGGFLCFAIAYGLFAAVGPEVVALAGAFALAGIGIGFVETAEDAAVA
;
A
#
# COMPACT_ATOMS: atom_id res chain seq x y z
N MET A 1 9.17 -17.62 14.28
CA MET A 1 8.89 -18.07 12.90
C MET A 1 8.56 -16.89 11.99
N ARG A 2 9.58 -16.18 11.48
CA ARG A 2 9.35 -15.06 10.55
C ARG A 2 9.03 -15.55 9.14
N ALA A 3 9.72 -16.60 8.67
CA ALA A 3 9.51 -17.18 7.34
C ALA A 3 8.05 -17.58 7.06
N ALA A 4 7.36 -18.19 8.02
CA ALA A 4 5.94 -18.54 7.89
C ALA A 4 5.03 -17.31 7.70
N GLY A 5 5.31 -16.21 8.40
CA GLY A 5 4.58 -14.94 8.25
C GLY A 5 4.89 -14.19 6.95
N TRP A 6 6.02 -14.47 6.32
CA TRP A 6 6.34 -13.98 4.97
C TRP A 6 5.65 -14.85 3.91
N ALA A 7 5.70 -16.17 4.05
CA ALA A 7 5.02 -17.11 3.15
C ALA A 7 3.51 -16.87 3.11
N SER A 8 2.87 -16.66 4.27
CA SER A 8 1.43 -16.38 4.34
C SER A 8 1.05 -15.07 3.65
N ARG A 9 1.84 -14.01 3.80
CA ARG A 9 1.63 -12.74 3.10
C ARG A 9 1.82 -12.89 1.59
N GLY A 10 2.86 -13.61 1.16
CA GLY A 10 3.16 -13.85 -0.25
C GLY A 10 2.08 -14.64 -0.99
N LEU A 11 1.36 -15.53 -0.29
CA LEU A 11 0.24 -16.29 -0.88
C LEU A 11 -1.08 -15.53 -0.84
N ARG A 12 -1.34 -14.75 0.22
CA ARG A 12 -2.64 -14.08 0.41
C ARG A 12 -2.88 -12.96 -0.60
N THR A 13 -1.86 -12.16 -0.91
CA THR A 13 -2.02 -10.99 -1.78
C THR A 13 -2.40 -11.38 -3.22
N PRO A 14 -1.68 -12.29 -3.91
CA PRO A 14 -2.05 -12.70 -5.27
C PRO A 14 -3.43 -13.38 -5.32
N ALA A 15 -3.74 -14.23 -4.33
CA ALA A 15 -5.04 -14.91 -4.27
C ALA A 15 -6.20 -13.92 -4.13
N ARG A 16 -6.06 -12.90 -3.26
CA ARG A 16 -7.06 -11.84 -3.11
C ARG A 16 -7.21 -11.01 -4.39
N ASN A 17 -6.09 -10.63 -5.02
CA ASN A 17 -6.13 -9.82 -6.23
C ASN A 17 -6.78 -10.57 -7.40
N ALA A 18 -6.54 -11.88 -7.53
CA ALA A 18 -7.19 -12.73 -8.52
C ALA A 18 -8.70 -12.85 -8.28
N LEU A 19 -9.12 -13.03 -7.01
CA LEU A 19 -10.56 -13.04 -6.67
C LEU A 19 -11.25 -11.71 -6.99
N LEU A 20 -10.56 -10.58 -6.83
CA LEU A 20 -11.10 -9.27 -7.21
C LEU A 20 -11.23 -9.13 -8.73
N ALA A 21 -10.24 -9.60 -9.51
CA ALA A 21 -10.31 -9.61 -10.97
C ALA A 21 -11.50 -10.45 -11.47
N ASP A 22 -11.73 -11.61 -10.87
CA ASP A 22 -12.85 -12.49 -11.24
C ASP A 22 -14.23 -11.90 -10.88
N ALA A 23 -14.30 -11.03 -9.86
CA ALA A 23 -15.54 -10.49 -9.34
C ALA A 23 -16.04 -9.23 -10.05
N VAL A 24 -15.19 -8.57 -10.85
CA VAL A 24 -15.42 -7.22 -11.36
C VAL A 24 -15.18 -7.18 -12.88
N PRO A 25 -15.92 -6.41 -13.70
CA PRO A 25 -15.60 -6.27 -15.12
C PRO A 25 -14.31 -5.48 -15.34
N MET A 26 -13.55 -5.82 -16.39
CA MET A 26 -12.26 -5.17 -16.75
C MET A 26 -12.32 -3.65 -16.86
N SER A 27 -13.49 -3.09 -17.22
CA SER A 27 -13.68 -1.64 -17.38
C SER A 27 -13.59 -0.85 -16.08
N VAL A 28 -13.57 -1.49 -14.91
CA VAL A 28 -13.51 -0.82 -13.60
C VAL A 28 -12.46 -1.42 -12.66
N TYR A 29 -11.46 -2.13 -13.21
CA TYR A 29 -10.35 -2.72 -12.45
C TYR A 29 -9.60 -1.68 -11.62
N GLY A 30 -9.25 -0.53 -12.21
CA GLY A 30 -8.51 0.51 -11.52
C GLY A 30 -9.25 1.05 -10.31
N ARG A 31 -10.53 1.39 -10.44
CA ARG A 31 -11.37 1.75 -9.28
C ARG A 31 -11.44 0.64 -8.23
N ALA A 32 -11.57 -0.62 -8.65
CA ALA A 32 -11.68 -1.76 -7.73
C ALA A 32 -10.39 -1.97 -6.94
N TYR A 33 -9.24 -2.03 -7.62
CA TYR A 33 -7.92 -2.15 -6.97
C TYR A 33 -7.57 -0.90 -6.15
N GLY A 34 -7.89 0.30 -6.65
CA GLY A 34 -7.68 1.56 -5.92
C GLY A 34 -8.52 1.63 -4.64
N PHE A 35 -9.77 1.16 -4.67
CA PHE A 35 -10.60 1.05 -3.47
C PHE A 35 -10.05 0.01 -2.49
N GLN A 36 -9.66 -1.17 -2.96
CA GLN A 36 -9.03 -2.19 -2.13
C GLN A 36 -7.77 -1.65 -1.44
N ARG A 37 -6.91 -0.95 -2.19
CA ARG A 37 -5.67 -0.36 -1.66
C ARG A 37 -5.96 0.73 -0.63
N ALA A 38 -6.96 1.58 -0.89
CA ALA A 38 -7.41 2.56 0.09
C ALA A 38 -7.89 1.90 1.39
N MET A 39 -8.63 0.78 1.31
CA MET A 39 -9.06 0.01 2.48
C MET A 39 -7.88 -0.64 3.22
N ASP A 40 -6.89 -1.17 2.51
CA ASP A 40 -5.67 -1.70 3.12
C ASP A 40 -4.88 -0.62 3.88
N ASN A 41 -4.71 0.56 3.27
CA ASN A 41 -4.04 1.70 3.90
C ASN A 41 -4.82 2.21 5.12
N LEU A 42 -6.15 2.31 5.03
CA LEU A 42 -6.99 2.68 6.16
C LEU A 42 -6.89 1.67 7.31
N GLY A 43 -6.82 0.36 7.00
CA GLY A 43 -6.56 -0.67 8.00
C GLY A 43 -5.19 -0.52 8.66
N ALA A 44 -4.17 -0.13 7.92
CA ALA A 44 -2.82 0.12 8.44
C ALA A 44 -2.74 1.34 9.36
N ILE A 45 -3.66 2.31 9.23
CA ILE A 45 -3.79 3.45 10.15
C ILE A 45 -4.69 3.06 11.34
N ALA A 46 -5.89 2.56 11.07
CA ALA A 46 -6.91 2.29 12.08
C ALA A 46 -6.51 1.15 13.03
N GLY A 47 -5.81 0.12 12.53
CA GLY A 47 -5.38 -1.03 13.33
C GLY A 47 -4.48 -0.64 14.51
N PRO A 48 -3.33 0.02 14.27
CA PRO A 48 -2.47 0.52 15.34
C PRO A 48 -3.17 1.50 16.29
N LEU A 49 -4.00 2.41 15.77
CA LEU A 49 -4.74 3.36 16.61
C LEU A 49 -5.73 2.66 17.55
N LEU A 50 -6.50 1.70 17.04
CA LEU A 50 -7.40 0.88 17.84
C LEU A 50 -6.61 0.02 18.84
N ALA A 51 -5.46 -0.52 18.47
CA ALA A 51 -4.61 -1.27 19.37
C ALA A 51 -4.11 -0.42 20.54
N ILE A 52 -3.66 0.82 20.27
CA ILE A 52 -3.24 1.77 21.32
C ILE A 52 -4.42 2.10 22.24
N ALA A 53 -5.59 2.41 21.69
CA ALA A 53 -6.79 2.72 22.46
C ALA A 53 -7.26 1.53 23.32
N LEU A 54 -7.15 0.30 22.82
CA LEU A 54 -7.48 -0.90 23.60
C LEU A 54 -6.46 -1.15 24.71
N VAL A 55 -5.17 -1.00 24.44
CA VAL A 55 -4.10 -1.23 25.43
C VAL A 55 -4.07 -0.15 26.51
N SER A 56 -4.54 1.07 26.23
CA SER A 56 -4.61 2.12 27.26
C SER A 56 -5.69 1.87 28.31
N VAL A 57 -6.72 1.08 27.98
CA VAL A 57 -7.84 0.75 28.88
C VAL A 57 -7.79 -0.70 29.38
N LEU A 58 -7.19 -1.61 28.59
CA LEU A 58 -7.13 -3.05 28.85
C LEU A 58 -5.68 -3.54 28.91
N SER A 59 -5.48 -4.71 29.53
CA SER A 59 -4.17 -5.37 29.47
C SER A 59 -3.78 -5.76 28.03
N VAL A 60 -2.49 -5.75 27.71
CA VAL A 60 -1.95 -6.21 26.41
C VAL A 60 -2.47 -7.59 26.04
N ARG A 61 -2.54 -8.51 27.02
CA ARG A 61 -3.08 -9.86 26.82
C ARG A 61 -4.54 -9.82 26.39
N THR A 62 -5.36 -8.99 27.04
CA THR A 62 -6.78 -8.83 26.70
C THR A 62 -6.95 -8.21 25.32
N ALA A 63 -6.16 -7.19 24.99
CA ALA A 63 -6.19 -6.56 23.66
C ALA A 63 -5.82 -7.55 22.54
N ILE A 64 -4.82 -8.41 22.76
CA ILE A 64 -4.46 -9.49 21.82
C ILE A 64 -5.62 -10.47 21.67
N LEU A 65 -6.24 -10.92 22.77
CA LEU A 65 -7.40 -11.83 22.71
C LEU A 65 -8.58 -11.19 21.97
N LEU A 66 -8.83 -9.90 22.19
CA LEU A 66 -9.88 -9.17 21.50
C LEU A 66 -9.62 -9.06 20.00
N SER A 67 -8.35 -8.95 19.57
CA SER A 67 -7.97 -8.90 18.14
C SER A 67 -8.36 -10.16 17.34
N VAL A 68 -8.61 -11.28 18.02
CA VAL A 68 -9.11 -12.52 17.39
C VAL A 68 -10.51 -12.31 16.81
N VAL A 69 -11.33 -11.47 17.42
CA VAL A 69 -12.71 -11.21 16.99
C VAL A 69 -12.78 -10.58 15.59
N PRO A 70 -12.14 -9.42 15.30
CA PRO A 70 -12.14 -8.86 13.95
C PRO A 70 -11.41 -9.77 12.95
N GLY A 71 -10.42 -10.55 13.39
CA GLY A 71 -9.76 -11.55 12.55
C GLY A 71 -10.71 -12.66 12.08
N LEU A 72 -11.51 -13.24 12.98
CA LEU A 72 -12.51 -14.24 12.65
C LEU A 72 -13.64 -13.67 11.80
N LEU A 73 -14.11 -12.46 12.11
CA LEU A 73 -15.13 -11.77 11.30
C LEU A 73 -14.65 -11.55 9.87
N ALA A 74 -13.39 -11.17 9.67
CA ALA A 74 -12.81 -11.03 8.33
C ALA A 74 -12.78 -12.36 7.57
N VAL A 75 -12.45 -13.48 8.23
CA VAL A 75 -12.48 -14.82 7.62
C VAL A 75 -13.90 -15.20 7.21
N VAL A 76 -14.88 -14.99 8.08
CA VAL A 76 -16.30 -15.28 7.79
C VAL A 76 -16.81 -14.41 6.65
N ALA A 77 -16.53 -13.12 6.68
CA ALA A 77 -16.92 -12.19 5.62
C ALA A 77 -16.31 -12.57 4.26
N MET A 78 -15.03 -12.95 4.25
CA MET A 78 -14.35 -13.42 3.03
C MET A 78 -14.96 -14.73 2.52
N ALA A 79 -15.20 -15.71 3.40
CA ALA A 79 -15.82 -16.98 3.03
C ALA A 79 -17.23 -16.76 2.45
N TYR A 80 -18.01 -15.86 3.06
CA TYR A 80 -19.33 -15.47 2.57
C TYR A 80 -19.24 -14.78 1.20
N ALA A 81 -18.34 -13.80 1.04
CA ALA A 81 -18.17 -13.08 -0.21
C ALA A 81 -17.78 -14.04 -1.35
N VAL A 82 -16.79 -14.91 -1.13
CA VAL A 82 -16.34 -15.90 -2.12
C VAL A 82 -17.45 -16.88 -2.50
N ALA A 83 -18.33 -17.25 -1.56
CA ALA A 83 -19.47 -18.13 -1.84
C ALA A 83 -20.54 -17.47 -2.74
N HIS A 84 -20.63 -16.14 -2.75
CA HIS A 84 -21.69 -15.38 -3.44
C HIS A 84 -21.23 -14.62 -4.69
N ILE A 85 -19.94 -14.65 -5.04
CA ILE A 85 -19.47 -14.10 -6.33
C ILE A 85 -20.07 -14.94 -7.45
N PRO A 86 -20.78 -14.33 -8.43
CA PRO A 86 -21.27 -15.05 -9.60
C PRO A 86 -20.08 -15.71 -10.28
N ARG A 87 -20.06 -17.04 -10.34
CA ARG A 87 -19.01 -17.76 -11.05
C ARG A 87 -19.14 -17.43 -12.53
N SER A 88 -18.33 -16.48 -13.01
CA SER A 88 -18.02 -16.38 -14.43
C SER A 88 -17.48 -17.74 -14.88
N GLU A 89 -17.85 -18.17 -16.09
CA GLU A 89 -17.70 -19.55 -16.60
C GLU A 89 -16.47 -20.28 -16.07
N LYS A 90 -16.62 -21.56 -15.74
CA LYS A 90 -15.55 -22.46 -15.29
C LYS A 90 -14.39 -22.47 -16.29
N ARG A 91 -13.48 -21.50 -16.19
CA ARG A 91 -12.20 -21.54 -16.86
C ARG A 91 -11.39 -22.53 -16.05
N HIS A 92 -11.39 -23.78 -16.46
CA HIS A 92 -10.45 -24.77 -15.94
C HIS A 92 -9.06 -24.16 -16.08
N PRO A 93 -8.37 -23.80 -14.98
CA PRO A 93 -7.04 -23.26 -15.10
C PRO A 93 -6.19 -24.45 -15.55
N GLN A 94 -5.90 -24.52 -16.84
CA GLN A 94 -4.79 -25.32 -17.30
C GLN A 94 -3.58 -24.69 -16.64
N LEU A 95 -3.03 -25.33 -15.60
CA LEU A 95 -1.76 -24.98 -14.97
C LEU A 95 -0.64 -25.26 -15.98
N LYS A 96 -0.63 -24.48 -17.06
CA LYS A 96 0.50 -24.37 -17.96
C LYS A 96 1.35 -23.27 -17.36
N LEU A 97 2.37 -23.67 -16.59
CA LEU A 97 3.45 -22.80 -16.15
C LEU A 97 4.21 -22.30 -17.38
N GLN A 98 3.63 -21.33 -18.09
CA GLN A 98 4.24 -20.70 -19.26
C GLN A 98 5.14 -19.55 -18.79
N PHE A 99 6.25 -19.89 -18.12
CA PHE A 99 7.28 -18.92 -17.72
C PHE A 99 7.88 -18.17 -18.92
N ARG A 100 7.85 -18.75 -20.13
CA ARG A 100 8.53 -18.21 -21.31
C ARG A 100 7.73 -17.19 -22.13
N VAL A 101 6.41 -17.11 -21.98
CA VAL A 101 5.54 -16.33 -22.91
C VAL A 101 5.07 -14.99 -22.30
N ALA A 102 5.08 -14.84 -20.98
CA ALA A 102 4.60 -13.61 -20.33
C ALA A 102 5.56 -12.42 -20.44
N PHE A 103 6.86 -12.63 -20.66
CA PHE A 103 7.86 -11.57 -20.48
C PHE A 103 8.01 -10.60 -21.68
N SER A 104 7.65 -10.95 -22.92
CA SER A 104 8.01 -10.10 -24.07
C SER A 104 7.27 -8.75 -24.10
N GLY A 105 6.02 -8.71 -23.62
CA GLY A 105 5.20 -7.48 -23.57
C GLY A 105 5.35 -6.65 -22.29
N ILE A 106 5.66 -7.27 -21.15
CA ILE A 106 5.75 -6.61 -19.83
C ILE A 106 7.18 -6.28 -19.40
N LYS A 107 8.21 -6.71 -20.15
CA LYS A 107 9.63 -6.40 -19.90
C LYS A 107 9.91 -4.93 -19.51
N PRO A 108 9.46 -3.92 -20.26
CA PRO A 108 9.76 -2.53 -19.92
C PRO A 108 9.06 -2.10 -18.62
N LEU A 109 7.85 -2.61 -18.36
CA LEU A 109 7.12 -2.35 -17.12
C LEU A 109 7.85 -2.98 -15.92
N PHE A 110 8.23 -4.25 -16.05
CA PHE A 110 8.95 -5.00 -15.02
C PHE A 110 10.32 -4.39 -14.72
N LEU A 111 11.06 -3.96 -15.75
CA LEU A 111 12.34 -3.28 -15.58
C LEU A 111 12.18 -1.93 -14.89
N SER A 112 11.12 -1.18 -15.24
CA SER A 112 10.84 0.13 -14.64
C SER A 112 10.44 0.00 -13.16
N ILE A 113 9.56 -0.95 -12.83
CA ILE A 113 9.17 -1.26 -11.45
C ILE A 113 10.40 -1.76 -10.68
N GLY A 114 11.17 -2.68 -11.24
CA GLY A 114 12.40 -3.19 -10.60
C GLY A 114 13.42 -2.11 -10.33
N ALA A 115 13.66 -1.20 -11.29
CA ALA A 115 14.56 -0.07 -11.09
C ALA A 115 14.02 0.91 -10.02
N PHE A 116 12.71 1.14 -10.00
CA PHE A 116 12.07 1.95 -8.98
C PHE A 116 12.22 1.33 -7.59
N GLU A 117 11.91 0.04 -7.43
CA GLU A 117 11.99 -0.67 -6.15
C GLU A 117 13.43 -0.75 -5.60
N VAL A 118 14.44 -0.80 -6.48
CA VAL A 118 15.85 -0.69 -6.07
C VAL A 118 16.17 0.69 -5.49
N GLY A 119 15.56 1.74 -6.03
CA GLY A 119 15.69 3.11 -5.51
C GLY A 119 14.68 3.46 -4.41
N ASN A 120 13.67 2.62 -4.20
CA ASN A 120 12.61 2.87 -3.25
C ASN A 120 13.12 2.62 -1.83
N VAL A 121 12.92 3.59 -0.96
CA VAL A 121 13.39 3.54 0.41
C VAL A 121 12.20 3.20 1.30
N ALA A 122 12.40 2.29 2.26
CA ALA A 122 11.35 1.96 3.22
C ALA A 122 10.86 3.22 3.94
N ALA A 123 9.54 3.37 4.09
CA ALA A 123 8.94 4.53 4.76
C ALA A 123 9.50 4.75 6.18
N THR A 124 9.95 3.68 6.84
CA THR A 124 10.64 3.74 8.13
C THR A 124 11.92 4.58 8.10
N LEU A 125 12.67 4.56 6.99
CA LEU A 125 13.86 5.38 6.82
C LEU A 125 13.52 6.84 6.52
N LEU A 126 12.36 7.13 5.91
CA LEU A 126 11.86 8.50 5.79
C LEU A 126 11.49 9.07 7.17
N ILE A 127 10.86 8.26 8.03
CA ILE A 127 10.60 8.62 9.43
C ILE A 127 11.90 8.87 10.19
N LEU A 128 12.89 7.99 10.01
CA LEU A 128 14.21 8.15 10.62
C LEU A 128 14.85 9.47 10.18
N ARG A 129 14.91 9.73 8.87
CA ARG A 129 15.47 10.95 8.31
C ARG A 129 14.77 12.21 8.82
N ALA A 130 13.45 12.19 8.91
CA ALA A 130 12.68 13.29 9.45
C ALA A 130 12.95 13.51 10.95
N THR A 131 13.07 12.43 11.72
CA THR A 131 13.45 12.49 13.14
C THR A 131 14.83 13.12 13.30
N GLU A 132 15.84 12.66 12.55
CA GLU A 132 17.21 13.20 12.59
C GLU A 132 17.27 14.70 12.26
N LEU A 133 16.50 15.15 11.27
CA LEU A 133 16.43 16.56 10.91
C LEU A 133 15.77 17.38 12.03
N LEU A 134 14.65 16.91 12.57
CA LEU A 134 13.90 17.62 13.62
C LEU A 134 14.63 17.63 14.97
N ASP A 135 15.41 16.60 15.28
CA ASP A 135 16.21 16.49 16.52
C ASP A 135 17.27 17.60 16.62
N GLN A 136 17.68 18.20 15.49
CA GLN A 136 18.58 19.37 15.47
C GLN A 136 17.95 20.62 16.10
N ARG A 137 16.61 20.68 16.16
CA ARG A 137 15.87 21.87 16.61
C ARG A 137 15.02 21.61 17.84
N TRP A 138 14.55 20.37 18.03
CA TRP A 138 13.63 19.98 19.10
C TRP A 138 14.13 18.77 19.89
N PRO A 139 13.65 18.55 21.12
CA PRO A 139 13.95 17.33 21.86
C PRO A 139 13.52 16.07 21.10
N THR A 140 14.29 14.99 21.25
CA THR A 140 14.11 13.73 20.53
C THR A 140 12.68 13.16 20.62
N THR A 141 12.02 13.30 21.77
CA THR A 141 10.63 12.88 21.96
C THR A 141 9.67 13.64 21.04
N THR A 142 9.84 14.97 20.93
CA THR A 142 9.02 15.83 20.08
C THR A 142 9.31 15.59 18.60
N ALA A 143 10.58 15.43 18.24
CA ALA A 143 11.01 15.10 16.87
C ALA A 143 10.40 13.78 16.40
N THR A 144 10.51 12.72 17.22
CA THR A 144 9.96 11.39 16.93
C THR A 144 8.44 11.44 16.79
N THR A 145 7.75 12.10 17.73
CA THR A 145 6.28 12.21 17.69
C THR A 145 5.84 12.96 16.43
N THR A 146 6.53 14.03 16.05
CA THR A 146 6.23 14.81 14.84
C THR A 146 6.46 13.97 13.58
N ALA A 147 7.58 13.25 13.48
CA ALA A 147 7.85 12.37 12.33
C ALA A 147 6.78 11.27 12.18
N LEU A 148 6.28 10.72 13.28
CA LEU A 148 5.15 9.77 13.26
C LEU A 148 3.85 10.42 12.77
N VAL A 149 3.55 11.66 13.19
CA VAL A 149 2.39 12.41 12.68
C VAL A 149 2.52 12.69 11.18
N LEU A 150 3.71 13.05 10.70
CA LEU A 150 3.95 13.22 9.27
C LEU A 150 3.75 11.92 8.49
N TYR A 151 4.14 10.77 9.07
CA TYR A 151 3.86 9.47 8.48
C TYR A 151 2.37 9.12 8.45
N VAL A 152 1.57 9.55 9.42
CA VAL A 152 0.10 9.46 9.31
C VAL A 152 -0.38 10.26 8.10
N GLY A 153 0.14 11.47 7.89
CA GLY A 153 -0.11 12.28 6.70
C GLY A 153 0.26 11.56 5.39
N TYR A 154 1.40 10.88 5.34
CA TYR A 154 1.82 10.02 4.23
C TYR A 154 0.77 8.93 3.92
N ASN A 155 0.25 8.24 4.93
CA ASN A 155 -0.73 7.18 4.71
C ASN A 155 -2.10 7.73 4.26
N ILE A 156 -2.50 8.90 4.75
CA ILE A 156 -3.71 9.59 4.28
C ILE A 156 -3.56 9.98 2.81
N ALA A 157 -2.40 10.56 2.46
CA ALA A 157 -2.07 10.93 1.09
C ALA A 157 -2.06 9.70 0.17
N ALA A 158 -1.46 8.59 0.61
CA ALA A 158 -1.48 7.31 -0.10
C ALA A 158 -2.90 6.77 -0.30
N THR A 159 -3.73 6.76 0.74
CA THR A 159 -5.14 6.32 0.67
C THR A 159 -5.92 7.13 -0.37
N THR A 160 -5.80 8.45 -0.31
CA THR A 160 -6.50 9.36 -1.23
C THR A 160 -6.00 9.19 -2.66
N ALA A 161 -4.68 9.10 -2.83
CA ALA A 161 -4.04 8.89 -4.11
C ALA A 161 -4.39 7.53 -4.72
N SER A 162 -4.51 6.46 -3.95
CA SER A 162 -4.95 5.15 -4.48
C SER A 162 -6.34 5.22 -5.10
N PHE A 163 -7.27 5.94 -4.48
CA PHE A 163 -8.62 6.12 -5.05
C PHE A 163 -8.60 6.95 -6.35
N ILE A 164 -7.84 8.06 -6.36
CA ILE A 164 -7.69 8.92 -7.54
C ILE A 164 -6.96 8.17 -8.66
N GLY A 165 -5.89 7.44 -8.31
CA GLY A 165 -5.06 6.63 -9.18
C GLY A 165 -5.87 5.52 -9.84
N GLY A 166 -6.79 4.89 -9.11
CA GLY A 166 -7.71 3.91 -9.67
C GLY A 166 -8.62 4.49 -10.76
N ARG A 167 -9.17 5.69 -10.54
CA ARG A 167 -9.96 6.39 -11.58
C ARG A 167 -9.11 6.81 -12.78
N TRP A 168 -7.89 7.29 -12.53
CA TRP A 168 -6.95 7.65 -13.60
C TRP A 168 -6.55 6.42 -14.41
N LEU A 169 -6.37 5.28 -13.75
CA LEU A 169 -6.06 4.03 -14.40
C LEU A 169 -7.17 3.60 -15.36
N ASP A 170 -8.42 3.59 -14.90
CA ASP A 170 -9.60 3.23 -15.71
C ASP A 170 -9.76 4.13 -16.94
N ALA A 171 -9.40 5.42 -16.82
CA ALA A 171 -9.50 6.38 -17.90
C ALA A 171 -8.31 6.38 -18.87
N ARG A 172 -7.16 5.83 -18.46
CA ARG A 172 -5.91 5.86 -19.24
C ARG A 172 -5.19 4.51 -19.17
N SER A 173 -3.99 4.47 -18.58
CA SER A 173 -3.13 3.29 -18.59
C SER A 173 -2.23 3.23 -17.37
N ALA A 174 -1.86 2.01 -16.96
CA ALA A 174 -0.99 1.75 -15.80
C ALA A 174 0.34 2.49 -15.91
N GLY A 175 0.93 2.53 -17.10
CA GLY A 175 2.18 3.25 -17.34
C GLY A 175 2.08 4.76 -17.10
N SER A 176 0.92 5.39 -17.36
CA SER A 176 0.73 6.81 -17.05
C SER A 176 0.67 7.08 -15.55
N VAL A 177 0.00 6.22 -14.80
CA VAL A 177 -0.14 6.34 -13.35
C VAL A 177 1.21 6.08 -12.66
N LEU A 178 1.95 5.06 -13.12
CA LEU A 178 3.30 4.76 -12.64
C LEU A 178 4.27 5.93 -12.83
N ARG A 179 4.30 6.55 -14.01
CA ARG A 179 5.14 7.74 -14.24
C ARG A 179 4.79 8.88 -13.29
N GLY A 180 3.50 9.08 -13.01
CA GLY A 180 3.05 10.05 -12.01
C GLY A 180 3.59 9.71 -10.61
N GLY A 181 3.48 8.44 -10.21
CA GLY A 181 4.01 7.96 -8.94
C GLY A 181 5.53 8.12 -8.81
N PHE A 182 6.29 7.73 -9.84
CA PHE A 182 7.74 7.88 -9.88
C PHE A 182 8.18 9.34 -9.81
N LEU A 183 7.48 10.23 -10.51
CA LEU A 183 7.76 11.66 -10.43
C LEU A 183 7.50 12.20 -9.02
N CYS A 184 6.41 11.81 -8.37
CA CYS A 184 6.13 12.17 -6.99
C CYS A 184 7.24 11.71 -6.04
N PHE A 185 7.73 10.48 -6.20
CA PHE A 185 8.86 9.97 -5.41
C PHE A 185 10.17 10.71 -5.67
N ALA A 186 10.50 10.97 -6.94
CA ALA A 186 11.71 11.71 -7.29
C ALA A 186 11.73 13.10 -6.65
N ILE A 187 10.58 13.80 -6.68
CA ILE A 187 10.43 15.11 -6.03
C ILE A 187 10.50 14.96 -4.51
N ALA A 188 9.80 13.98 -3.92
CA ALA A 188 9.82 13.74 -2.48
C ALA A 188 11.23 13.47 -1.95
N TYR A 189 12.00 12.60 -2.62
CA TYR A 189 13.38 12.29 -2.24
C TYR A 189 14.31 13.48 -2.47
N GLY A 190 14.11 14.25 -3.55
CA GLY A 190 14.80 15.53 -3.74
C GLY A 190 14.55 16.52 -2.60
N LEU A 191 13.30 16.61 -2.11
CA LEU A 191 12.95 17.43 -0.95
C LEU A 191 13.61 16.91 0.33
N PHE A 192 13.57 15.61 0.61
CA PHE A 192 14.25 15.04 1.79
C PHE A 192 15.77 15.24 1.78
N ALA A 193 16.38 15.36 0.59
CA ALA A 193 17.80 15.65 0.42
C ALA A 193 18.12 17.15 0.61
N ALA A 194 17.24 18.05 0.19
CA ALA A 194 17.49 19.49 0.17
C ALA A 194 16.97 20.26 1.41
N VAL A 195 15.97 19.72 2.11
CA VAL A 195 15.26 20.41 3.18
C VAL A 195 15.92 20.14 4.55
N GLY A 196 15.92 21.17 5.42
CA GLY A 196 16.37 21.11 6.81
C GLY A 196 15.26 20.72 7.82
N PRO A 197 15.28 21.23 9.06
CA PRO A 197 14.32 20.88 10.13
C PRO A 197 12.92 21.51 9.96
N GLU A 198 12.57 21.98 8.76
CA GLU A 198 11.31 22.70 8.53
C GLU A 198 10.14 21.74 8.35
N VAL A 199 9.22 21.72 9.32
CA VAL A 199 8.09 20.77 9.38
C VAL A 199 7.18 20.87 8.16
N VAL A 200 6.92 22.07 7.65
CA VAL A 200 6.04 22.28 6.48
C VAL A 200 6.64 21.63 5.23
N ALA A 201 7.95 21.78 5.04
CA ALA A 201 8.64 21.20 3.90
C ALA A 201 8.75 19.66 4.02
N LEU A 202 8.97 19.14 5.24
CA LEU A 202 8.88 17.70 5.51
C LEU A 202 7.47 17.16 5.27
N ALA A 203 6.42 17.88 5.68
CA ALA A 203 5.03 17.50 5.42
C ALA A 203 4.74 17.42 3.91
N GLY A 204 5.24 18.39 3.12
CA GLY A 204 5.17 18.33 1.66
C GLY A 204 5.88 17.09 1.09
N ALA A 205 7.07 16.75 1.59
CA ALA A 205 7.82 15.57 1.16
C ALA A 205 7.10 14.26 1.51
N PHE A 206 6.57 14.12 2.73
CA PHE A 206 5.76 12.96 3.12
C PHE A 206 4.47 12.84 2.33
N ALA A 207 3.77 13.95 2.07
CA ALA A 207 2.57 13.94 1.26
C ALA A 207 2.86 13.49 -0.18
N LEU A 208 3.93 13.98 -0.79
CA LEU A 208 4.36 13.57 -2.14
C LEU A 208 4.77 12.09 -2.19
N ALA A 209 5.55 11.62 -1.20
CA ALA A 209 5.91 10.20 -1.11
C ALA A 209 4.66 9.32 -0.93
N GLY A 210 3.69 9.78 -0.12
CA GLY A 210 2.40 9.12 0.07
C GLY A 210 1.59 9.04 -1.22
N ILE A 211 1.48 10.15 -1.95
CA ILE A 211 0.83 10.17 -3.27
C ILE A 211 1.53 9.20 -4.23
N GLY A 212 2.87 9.24 -4.23
CA GLY A 212 3.71 8.37 -5.04
C GLY A 212 3.39 6.89 -4.82
N ILE A 213 3.43 6.43 -3.57
CA ILE A 213 3.16 5.02 -3.26
C ILE A 213 1.73 4.63 -3.60
N GLY A 214 0.76 5.53 -3.35
CA GLY A 214 -0.64 5.27 -3.64
C GLY A 214 -0.89 5.05 -5.13
N PHE A 215 -0.20 5.78 -6.00
CA PHE A 215 -0.27 5.60 -7.45
C PHE A 215 0.49 4.35 -7.93
N VAL A 216 1.71 4.12 -7.45
CA VAL A 216 2.54 2.98 -7.87
C VAL A 216 1.85 1.66 -7.54
N GLU A 217 1.47 1.45 -6.28
CA GLU A 217 0.87 0.19 -5.84
C GLU A 217 -0.47 -0.09 -6.52
N THR A 218 -1.30 0.95 -6.73
CA THR A 218 -2.58 0.80 -7.43
C THR A 218 -2.38 0.40 -8.90
N ALA A 219 -1.37 0.97 -9.56
CA ALA A 219 -1.08 0.66 -10.94
C ALA A 219 -0.44 -0.72 -11.11
N GLU A 220 0.39 -1.16 -10.16
CA GLU A 220 1.02 -2.48 -10.15
C GLU A 220 -0.01 -3.60 -9.96
N ASP A 221 -0.86 -3.48 -8.92
CA ASP A 221 -1.89 -4.49 -8.63
C ASP A 221 -2.82 -4.73 -9.82
N ALA A 222 -3.18 -3.65 -10.53
CA ALA A 222 -4.06 -3.71 -11.69
C ALA A 222 -3.35 -4.09 -13.00
N ALA A 223 -2.04 -3.87 -13.13
CA ALA A 223 -1.29 -4.26 -14.33
C ALA A 223 -0.96 -5.77 -14.37
N VAL A 224 -1.02 -6.45 -13.22
CA VAL A 224 -0.79 -7.90 -13.08
C VAL A 224 -2.09 -8.72 -13.17
N ALA A 225 -3.24 -8.06 -13.07
CA ALA A 225 -4.58 -8.64 -13.22
C ALA A 225 -4.93 -8.93 -14.69
#